data_AF-A0AAJ7QND6-F1
#
_entry.id   AF-A0AAJ7QND6-F1
#
_cell.length_a   1.000
_cell.length_b   1.000
_cell.length_c   1.000
_cell.angle_alpha   90.00
_cell.angle_beta   90.00
_cell.angle_gamma   90.00
#
_symmetry.space_group_name_H-M   'P 1'
#
loop_
_entity.id
_entity.type
_entity.pdbx_description
1 polymer ?
#
loop_
_entity_poly.entity_id
_entity_poly.type
_entity_poly.pdbx_seq_one_letter_code
_entity_poly.pdbx_strand_id
1 'polypeptide(L)'
;MALPPSQRLAVRAAPIHPDSPPNEPRLRSLTGQEHPPPSKQQTNGGGWRTVKPPPASPQPIRIHTWIPRENDNLSDAEKDRLKSAVAEAVRVVSSLLSVNRVLGPLLLSRDVNKYCKFIWSNSRNTNYNRCGRANNNYRSETCLDVTIPDDHLVGCDIYPEPDSPRRTVLRPEGAGLPDTDFLLYLHTQSTDKCRAEPDVFAYAVHCQTDTHGRPVAGVVVICRLTESTYNHQATVQTVIHELFHALGFSKDLFHTWRDCSSSSQVGAGCSPRGKVIHSDGSGQMRIYTPSVISALQRHLASTDPELGGPLENLDVHPGRVSSHWESRVLRGSIMAAVLEDSTTVRIDPITLAALQDTGWYTVNLSRAQSLVWGGVSECSRQTAGDDWSGEILGLDSRCFFSNLTTQVCVHV
;
A
#
# COMPACT_ATOMS: atom_id res chain seq x y z
N MET A 1 -36.46 8.20 24.05
CA MET A 1 -36.14 6.81 24.46
C MET A 1 -34.89 6.41 23.70
N ALA A 2 -33.76 6.31 24.41
CA ALA A 2 -32.49 5.92 23.84
C ALA A 2 -32.45 4.40 23.65
N LEU A 3 -31.98 3.94 22.49
CA LEU A 3 -31.76 2.53 22.19
C LEU A 3 -30.56 1.99 22.99
N PRO A 4 -30.57 0.70 23.39
CA PRO A 4 -29.54 0.11 24.24
C PRO A 4 -28.20 -0.11 23.51
N PRO A 5 -27.07 -0.30 24.23
CA PRO A 5 -25.71 -0.22 23.66
C PRO A 5 -25.24 -1.42 22.81
N SER A 6 -26.11 -2.34 22.41
CA SER A 6 -25.72 -3.61 21.77
C SER A 6 -25.78 -3.62 20.23
N GLN A 7 -25.75 -2.47 19.56
CA GLN A 7 -25.76 -2.38 18.08
C GLN A 7 -24.73 -1.40 17.48
N ARG A 8 -23.52 -1.34 18.05
CA ARG A 8 -22.40 -0.67 17.38
C ARG A 8 -21.38 -1.73 16.96
N LEU A 9 -21.47 -2.17 15.71
CA LEU A 9 -20.44 -2.98 15.07
C LEU A 9 -19.20 -2.09 14.87
N ALA A 10 -18.21 -2.26 15.75
CA ALA A 10 -16.87 -1.72 15.56
C ALA A 10 -16.09 -2.72 14.68
N VAL A 11 -15.62 -2.27 13.52
CA VAL A 11 -14.97 -3.12 12.50
C VAL A 11 -13.47 -3.13 12.72
N ARG A 12 -12.86 -4.17 13.31
CA ARG A 12 -11.40 -4.22 13.53
C ARG A 12 -10.67 -4.78 12.30
N ALA A 13 -9.65 -4.08 11.81
CA ALA A 13 -8.64 -4.63 10.92
C ALA A 13 -7.57 -5.37 11.74
N ALA A 14 -7.15 -6.55 11.26
CA ALA A 14 -6.23 -7.43 11.98
C ALA A 14 -4.81 -6.84 12.09
N PRO A 15 -4.14 -6.94 13.26
CA PRO A 15 -2.70 -6.80 13.33
C PRO A 15 -2.03 -7.90 12.49
N ILE A 16 -1.23 -7.54 11.48
CA ILE A 16 -0.43 -8.51 10.73
C ILE A 16 0.69 -9.01 11.67
N HIS A 17 0.64 -10.26 12.15
CA HIS A 17 1.77 -10.91 12.81
C HIS A 17 2.68 -11.61 11.79
N PRO A 18 4.01 -11.65 12.01
CA PRO A 18 4.97 -12.03 11.00
C PRO A 18 5.28 -13.53 11.11
N ASP A 19 4.48 -14.38 10.50
CA ASP A 19 4.93 -15.73 10.13
C ASP A 19 4.88 -15.84 8.61
N SER A 20 5.74 -15.04 7.99
CA SER A 20 6.25 -15.27 6.65
C SER A 20 7.74 -14.95 6.69
N PRO A 21 8.61 -15.87 6.24
CA PRO A 21 10.06 -15.69 6.36
C PRO A 21 10.48 -14.40 5.62
N PRO A 22 11.52 -13.71 6.11
CA PRO A 22 12.05 -12.54 5.43
C PRO A 22 12.67 -12.98 4.10
N ASN A 23 11.93 -12.82 3.00
CA ASN A 23 12.53 -12.77 1.68
C ASN A 23 13.10 -11.36 1.49
N GLU A 24 14.18 -11.04 2.22
CA GLU A 24 15.14 -10.05 1.77
C GLU A 24 16.03 -10.73 0.71
N PRO A 25 15.94 -10.38 -0.58
CA PRO A 25 17.08 -10.55 -1.44
C PRO A 25 18.15 -9.57 -0.97
N ARG A 26 19.23 -10.08 -0.35
CA ARG A 26 20.52 -9.38 -0.36
C ARG A 26 21.04 -9.33 -1.80
N LEU A 27 20.44 -8.48 -2.64
CA LEU A 27 21.08 -8.01 -3.85
C LEU A 27 21.82 -6.71 -3.50
N ARG A 28 23.16 -6.82 -3.45
CA ARG A 28 24.02 -5.64 -3.51
C ARG A 28 23.66 -4.84 -4.75
N SER A 29 23.47 -3.53 -4.58
CA SER A 29 23.49 -2.54 -5.64
C SER A 29 24.67 -2.81 -6.57
N LEU A 30 24.38 -3.14 -7.84
CA LEU A 30 25.39 -3.25 -8.89
C LEU A 30 25.24 -2.05 -9.81
N THR A 31 25.96 -1.00 -9.46
CA THR A 31 26.39 0.05 -10.38
C THR A 31 27.22 -0.59 -11.50
N GLY A 32 26.67 -0.67 -12.70
CA GLY A 32 27.42 -1.01 -13.90
C GLY A 32 28.21 0.22 -14.37
N GLN A 33 29.53 0.15 -14.26
CA GLN A 33 30.44 1.04 -14.99
C GLN A 33 30.28 0.81 -16.49
N GLU A 34 30.03 1.89 -17.23
CA GLU A 34 30.16 1.93 -18.68
C GLU A 34 31.63 1.71 -19.08
N HIS A 35 31.88 0.72 -19.93
CA HIS A 35 33.11 0.62 -20.70
C HIS A 35 32.87 1.14 -22.13
N PRO A 36 33.89 1.77 -22.75
CA PRO A 36 33.71 2.75 -23.81
C PRO A 36 33.38 2.08 -25.16
N PRO A 37 32.70 2.80 -26.09
CA PRO A 37 32.39 2.26 -27.40
C PRO A 37 33.64 2.25 -28.30
N PRO A 38 33.72 1.33 -29.28
CA PRO A 38 34.82 1.32 -30.24
C PRO A 38 34.70 2.50 -31.20
N SER A 39 35.87 3.02 -31.59
CA SER A 39 36.07 4.13 -32.51
C SER A 39 35.29 3.95 -33.82
N LYS A 40 34.38 4.89 -34.12
CA LYS A 40 33.73 5.00 -35.43
C LYS A 40 34.37 6.13 -36.24
N GLN A 41 34.91 5.75 -37.41
CA GLN A 41 35.30 6.65 -38.48
C GLN A 41 34.11 7.55 -38.88
N GLN A 42 34.42 8.83 -39.08
CA GLN A 42 33.51 9.87 -39.56
C GLN A 42 32.97 9.54 -40.95
N THR A 43 31.65 9.56 -41.09
CA THR A 43 30.99 9.90 -42.36
C THR A 43 29.83 10.86 -42.06
N ASN A 44 29.80 11.97 -42.82
CA ASN A 44 28.85 13.07 -42.71
C ASN A 44 27.43 12.65 -43.12
N GLY A 45 26.43 13.03 -42.33
CA GLY A 45 25.00 12.88 -42.66
C GLY A 45 24.11 13.71 -41.72
N GLY A 46 23.17 14.46 -42.29
CA GLY A 46 22.48 15.61 -41.68
C GLY A 46 21.68 15.35 -40.41
N GLY A 47 21.74 16.32 -39.49
CA GLY A 47 21.12 16.27 -38.17
C GLY A 47 19.60 16.41 -38.20
N TRP A 48 18.91 15.35 -37.76
CA TRP A 48 17.55 15.43 -37.27
C TRP A 48 17.62 15.58 -35.75
N ARG A 49 17.24 16.75 -35.23
CA ARG A 49 17.04 16.96 -33.80
C ARG A 49 15.91 16.04 -33.34
N THR A 50 16.25 14.94 -32.68
CA THR A 50 15.28 14.13 -31.95
C THR A 50 14.80 14.96 -30.75
N VAL A 51 13.63 15.57 -30.90
CA VAL A 51 12.91 16.19 -29.79
C VAL A 51 12.58 15.05 -28.82
N LYS A 52 13.24 15.05 -27.66
CA LYS A 52 12.93 14.15 -26.55
C LYS A 52 11.44 14.35 -26.23
N PRO A 53 10.59 13.31 -26.29
CA PRO A 53 9.18 13.47 -25.98
C PRO A 53 9.05 14.07 -24.58
N PRO A 54 8.10 14.99 -24.35
CA PRO A 54 7.88 15.55 -23.03
C PRO A 54 7.67 14.41 -22.03
N PRO A 55 8.17 14.54 -20.79
CA PRO A 55 7.95 13.54 -19.77
C PRO A 55 6.45 13.28 -19.65
N ALA A 56 6.04 12.02 -19.81
CA ALA A 56 4.64 11.64 -19.75
C ALA A 56 4.04 12.13 -18.42
N SER A 57 2.95 12.90 -18.48
CA SER A 57 2.26 13.35 -17.29
C SER A 57 1.64 12.15 -16.55
N PRO A 58 1.67 12.12 -15.21
CA PRO A 58 0.99 11.06 -14.46
C PRO A 58 -0.48 10.93 -14.89
N GLN A 59 -0.95 9.70 -15.00
CA GLN A 59 -2.31 9.36 -15.42
C GLN A 59 -3.01 8.54 -14.33
N PRO A 60 -4.35 8.56 -14.24
CA PRO A 60 -5.09 7.71 -13.29
C PRO A 60 -4.60 6.26 -13.33
N ILE A 61 -4.35 5.67 -12.15
CA ILE A 61 -3.89 4.29 -12.04
C ILE A 61 -4.96 3.33 -12.61
N ARG A 62 -4.53 2.35 -13.39
CA ARG A 62 -5.40 1.28 -13.90
C ARG A 62 -5.30 0.07 -12.99
N ILE A 63 -6.34 -0.19 -12.22
CA ILE A 63 -6.41 -1.33 -11.31
C ILE A 63 -7.26 -2.42 -11.97
N HIS A 64 -6.64 -3.56 -12.26
CA HIS A 64 -7.35 -4.74 -12.77
C HIS A 64 -7.67 -5.68 -11.61
N THR A 65 -8.90 -6.20 -11.58
CA THR A 65 -9.36 -7.11 -10.52
C THR A 65 -9.46 -8.54 -11.02
N TRP A 66 -8.92 -9.50 -10.28
CA TRP A 66 -9.02 -10.91 -10.57
C TRP A 66 -9.73 -11.65 -9.44
N ILE A 67 -10.85 -12.30 -9.75
CA ILE A 67 -11.59 -13.15 -8.81
C ILE A 67 -11.46 -14.59 -9.31
N PRO A 68 -10.78 -15.50 -8.58
CA PRO A 68 -10.70 -16.91 -8.93
C PRO A 68 -12.09 -17.52 -9.07
N ARG A 69 -12.26 -18.41 -10.06
CA ARG A 69 -13.56 -19.07 -10.33
C ARG A 69 -13.97 -20.05 -9.23
N GLU A 70 -13.02 -20.57 -8.46
CA GLU A 70 -13.21 -21.61 -7.43
C GLU A 70 -13.81 -21.10 -6.11
N ASN A 71 -14.26 -19.82 -6.06
CA ASN A 71 -14.97 -19.25 -4.92
C ASN A 71 -16.45 -19.73 -4.89
N ASP A 72 -16.64 -21.03 -4.61
CA ASP A 72 -17.91 -21.76 -4.80
C ASP A 72 -18.93 -21.65 -3.65
N ASN A 73 -18.69 -20.81 -2.64
CA ASN A 73 -19.61 -20.71 -1.49
C ASN A 73 -20.48 -19.45 -1.45
N LEU A 74 -20.36 -18.55 -2.44
CA LEU A 74 -21.22 -17.36 -2.55
C LEU A 74 -22.37 -17.58 -3.54
N SER A 75 -23.56 -17.13 -3.17
CA SER A 75 -24.70 -17.02 -4.08
C SER A 75 -24.41 -16.01 -5.20
N ASP A 76 -25.15 -16.09 -6.31
CA ASP A 76 -24.97 -15.13 -7.41
C ASP A 76 -25.25 -13.69 -6.97
N ALA A 77 -26.23 -13.49 -6.07
CA ALA A 77 -26.53 -12.19 -5.51
C ALA A 77 -25.38 -11.62 -4.66
N GLU A 78 -24.71 -12.46 -3.86
CA GLU A 78 -23.53 -12.07 -3.08
C GLU A 78 -22.35 -11.73 -3.99
N LYS A 79 -22.12 -12.54 -5.03
CA LYS A 79 -21.10 -12.28 -6.05
C LYS A 79 -21.32 -10.94 -6.74
N ASP A 80 -22.56 -10.62 -7.12
CA ASP A 80 -22.88 -9.38 -7.81
C ASP A 80 -22.76 -8.15 -6.91
N ARG A 81 -23.22 -8.25 -5.66
CA ARG A 81 -23.03 -7.19 -4.64
C ARG A 81 -21.55 -6.92 -4.39
N LEU A 82 -20.75 -7.97 -4.26
CA LEU A 82 -19.31 -7.85 -4.07
C LEU A 82 -18.64 -7.20 -5.29
N LYS A 83 -18.91 -7.71 -6.50
CA LYS A 83 -18.36 -7.15 -7.74
C LYS A 83 -18.69 -5.67 -7.88
N SER A 84 -19.93 -5.28 -7.55
CA SER A 84 -20.36 -3.89 -7.55
C SER A 84 -19.55 -3.04 -6.57
N ALA A 85 -19.41 -3.49 -5.32
CA ALA A 85 -18.64 -2.76 -4.30
C ALA A 85 -17.15 -2.64 -4.66
N VAL A 86 -16.55 -3.71 -5.17
CA VAL A 86 -15.15 -3.73 -5.62
C VAL A 86 -14.96 -2.78 -6.82
N ALA A 87 -15.86 -2.81 -7.79
CA ALA A 87 -15.80 -1.91 -8.95
C ALA A 87 -15.90 -0.44 -8.52
N GLU A 88 -16.78 -0.13 -7.56
CA GLU A 88 -16.86 1.22 -7.00
C GLU A 88 -15.59 1.62 -6.25
N ALA A 89 -15.06 0.76 -5.37
CA ALA A 89 -13.82 1.01 -4.65
C ALA A 89 -12.65 1.28 -5.60
N VAL A 90 -12.49 0.44 -6.63
CA VAL A 90 -11.46 0.60 -7.67
C VAL A 90 -11.64 1.93 -8.40
N ARG A 91 -12.86 2.30 -8.78
CA ARG A 91 -13.14 3.60 -9.42
C ARG A 91 -12.75 4.78 -8.52
N VAL A 92 -13.10 4.70 -7.23
CA VAL A 92 -12.75 5.74 -6.25
C VAL A 92 -11.23 5.86 -6.12
N VAL A 93 -10.51 4.77 -5.89
CA VAL A 93 -9.04 4.78 -5.76
C VAL A 93 -8.35 5.23 -7.06
N SER A 94 -8.82 4.76 -8.21
CA SER A 94 -8.27 5.16 -9.52
C SER A 94 -8.43 6.66 -9.80
N SER A 95 -9.48 7.29 -9.24
CA SER A 95 -9.66 8.74 -9.34
C SER A 95 -8.86 9.56 -8.31
N LEU A 96 -8.29 8.89 -7.31
CA LEU A 96 -7.43 9.50 -6.27
C LEU A 96 -5.95 9.44 -6.64
N LEU A 97 -5.51 8.35 -7.28
CA LEU A 97 -4.10 8.07 -7.50
C LEU A 97 -3.75 8.08 -9.00
N SER A 98 -2.65 8.73 -9.34
CA SER A 98 -2.06 8.72 -10.67
C SER A 98 -0.64 8.19 -10.64
N VAL A 99 -0.24 7.50 -11.71
CA VAL A 99 1.07 6.86 -11.88
C VAL A 99 1.67 7.20 -13.24
N ASN A 100 2.98 7.02 -13.35
CA ASN A 100 3.64 6.94 -14.65
C ASN A 100 3.36 5.56 -15.26
N ARG A 101 2.36 5.49 -16.14
CA ARG A 101 1.92 4.23 -16.75
C ARG A 101 3.07 3.53 -17.48
N VAL A 102 3.18 2.22 -17.28
CA VAL A 102 4.15 1.38 -17.98
C VAL A 102 3.55 0.97 -19.33
N LEU A 103 4.42 0.89 -20.35
CA LEU A 103 4.04 0.41 -21.69
C LEU A 103 4.05 -1.12 -21.71
N GLY A 104 3.04 -1.70 -22.36
CA GLY A 104 2.88 -3.15 -22.50
C GLY A 104 2.02 -3.78 -21.40
N PRO A 105 1.76 -5.09 -21.49
CA PRO A 105 1.01 -5.82 -20.49
C PRO A 105 1.81 -5.98 -19.19
N LEU A 106 1.12 -5.93 -18.05
CA LEU A 106 1.71 -6.24 -16.75
C LEU A 106 1.96 -7.75 -16.64
N LEU A 107 3.20 -8.12 -16.35
CA LEU A 107 3.62 -9.48 -16.00
C LEU A 107 4.25 -9.46 -14.60
N LEU A 108 3.86 -10.42 -13.77
CA LEU A 108 4.44 -10.64 -12.45
C LEU A 108 5.65 -11.57 -12.53
N SER A 109 6.60 -11.38 -11.63
CA SER A 109 7.83 -12.17 -11.59
C SER A 109 7.61 -13.55 -10.96
N ARG A 110 8.36 -14.55 -11.40
CA ARG A 110 8.47 -15.85 -10.72
C ARG A 110 9.61 -15.80 -9.70
N ASP A 111 9.44 -16.42 -8.54
CA ASP A 111 10.49 -16.46 -7.52
C ASP A 111 11.56 -17.47 -7.94
N VAL A 112 12.75 -16.96 -8.27
CA VAL A 112 13.90 -17.77 -8.66
C VAL A 112 14.27 -18.80 -7.61
N ASN A 113 14.06 -18.52 -6.33
CA ASN A 113 14.37 -19.47 -5.25
C ASN A 113 13.38 -20.65 -5.22
N LYS A 114 12.16 -20.47 -5.75
CA LYS A 114 11.17 -21.54 -5.84
C LYS A 114 11.42 -22.43 -7.05
N TYR A 115 11.68 -21.85 -8.23
CA TYR A 115 11.82 -22.62 -9.47
C TYR A 115 13.25 -23.07 -9.78
N CYS A 116 14.27 -22.48 -9.14
CA CYS A 116 15.67 -22.78 -9.42
C CYS A 116 16.34 -23.54 -8.28
N LYS A 117 16.96 -24.68 -8.59
CA LYS A 117 17.75 -25.46 -7.63
C LYS A 117 19.20 -24.97 -7.52
N PHE A 118 19.73 -24.37 -8.58
CA PHE A 118 21.12 -23.94 -8.66
C PHE A 118 21.28 -22.75 -9.60
N ILE A 119 21.93 -21.69 -9.13
CA ILE A 119 22.25 -20.47 -9.90
C ILE A 119 23.75 -20.44 -10.18
N TRP A 120 24.14 -20.07 -11.40
CA TRP A 120 25.54 -19.84 -11.75
C TRP A 120 26.09 -18.60 -11.03
N SER A 121 27.05 -18.79 -10.13
CA SER A 121 27.58 -17.72 -9.26
C SER A 121 28.94 -17.16 -9.68
N ASN A 122 29.63 -17.77 -10.64
CA ASN A 122 30.89 -17.26 -11.15
C ASN A 122 30.64 -16.13 -12.14
N SER A 123 31.11 -14.92 -11.82
CA SER A 123 30.94 -13.72 -12.66
C SER A 123 31.66 -13.77 -14.00
N ARG A 124 32.56 -14.73 -14.20
CA ARG A 124 33.22 -14.98 -15.49
C ARG A 124 32.35 -15.77 -16.47
N ASN A 125 31.33 -16.47 -15.98
CA ASN A 125 30.49 -17.32 -16.82
C ASN A 125 29.48 -16.45 -17.59
N THR A 126 29.20 -16.81 -18.84
CA THR A 126 28.19 -16.12 -19.66
C THR A 126 26.81 -16.14 -19.01
N ASN A 127 26.47 -17.23 -18.32
CA ASN A 127 25.19 -17.39 -17.62
C ASN A 127 25.25 -16.99 -16.13
N TYR A 128 26.18 -16.11 -15.73
CA TYR A 128 26.21 -15.56 -14.36
C TYR A 128 24.84 -15.01 -13.93
N ASN A 129 24.43 -15.33 -12.69
CA ASN A 129 23.11 -15.05 -12.10
C ASN A 129 21.90 -15.65 -12.84
N ARG A 130 22.11 -16.66 -13.70
CA ARG A 130 21.01 -17.40 -14.34
C ARG A 130 20.82 -18.77 -13.71
N CYS A 131 19.59 -19.26 -13.78
CA CYS A 131 19.24 -20.57 -13.26
C CYS A 131 19.91 -21.68 -14.09
N GLY A 132 20.75 -22.50 -13.48
CA GLY A 132 21.40 -23.62 -14.16
C GLY A 132 20.60 -24.92 -14.13
N ARG A 133 19.77 -25.11 -13.10
CA ARG A 133 18.97 -26.34 -12.93
C ARG A 133 17.62 -26.05 -12.31
N ALA A 134 16.56 -26.58 -12.91
CA ALA A 134 15.20 -26.45 -12.40
C ALA A 134 15.02 -27.19 -11.07
N ASN A 135 14.14 -26.65 -10.22
CA ASN A 135 13.57 -27.34 -9.08
C ASN A 135 12.33 -28.11 -9.52
N ASN A 136 12.40 -29.45 -9.50
CA ASN A 136 11.29 -30.32 -9.91
C ASN A 136 10.06 -30.22 -8.99
N ASN A 137 10.15 -29.56 -7.84
CA ASN A 137 9.02 -29.30 -6.93
C ASN A 137 8.31 -27.97 -7.21
N TYR A 138 8.79 -27.17 -8.16
CA TYR A 138 8.11 -25.95 -8.56
C TYR A 138 6.76 -26.26 -9.19
N ARG A 139 5.70 -25.60 -8.71
CA ARG A 139 4.32 -25.81 -9.17
C ARG A 139 3.71 -24.51 -9.67
N SER A 140 3.62 -23.52 -8.78
CA SER A 140 2.95 -22.25 -9.02
C SER A 140 3.54 -21.13 -8.17
N GLU A 141 3.21 -19.90 -8.55
CA GLU A 141 3.35 -18.75 -7.67
C GLU A 141 2.08 -18.52 -6.86
N THR A 142 2.28 -18.08 -5.63
CA THR A 142 1.20 -17.84 -4.68
C THR A 142 1.46 -16.54 -3.94
N CYS A 143 0.39 -15.86 -3.58
CA CYS A 143 0.42 -14.70 -2.69
C CYS A 143 -0.74 -14.87 -1.71
N LEU A 144 -0.41 -15.02 -0.42
CA LEU A 144 -1.33 -15.65 0.55
C LEU A 144 -1.88 -16.97 -0.02
N ASP A 145 -3.19 -17.16 0.05
CA ASP A 145 -3.90 -18.35 -0.41
C ASP A 145 -4.29 -18.29 -1.89
N VAL A 146 -3.93 -17.21 -2.60
CA VAL A 146 -4.24 -17.07 -4.03
C VAL A 146 -3.12 -17.64 -4.88
N THR A 147 -3.47 -18.59 -5.74
CA THR A 147 -2.57 -19.05 -6.81
C THR A 147 -2.61 -18.06 -7.97
N ILE A 148 -1.43 -17.55 -8.34
CA ILE A 148 -1.26 -16.62 -9.46
C ILE A 148 -1.31 -17.42 -10.77
N PRO A 149 -2.21 -17.09 -11.72
CA PRO A 149 -2.26 -17.75 -13.02
C PRO A 149 -0.94 -17.63 -13.79
N ASP A 150 -0.54 -18.71 -14.48
CA ASP A 150 0.67 -18.70 -15.31
C ASP A 150 0.60 -17.65 -16.42
N ASP A 151 -0.59 -17.32 -16.93
CA ASP A 151 -0.80 -16.24 -17.90
C ASP A 151 -0.45 -14.85 -17.37
N HIS A 152 -0.39 -14.66 -16.05
CA HIS A 152 -0.01 -13.40 -15.42
C HIS A 152 1.49 -13.31 -15.11
N LEU A 153 2.26 -14.38 -15.35
CA LEU A 153 3.64 -14.52 -14.93
C LEU A 153 4.61 -14.44 -16.12
N VAL A 154 5.77 -13.83 -15.89
CA VAL A 154 6.91 -13.92 -16.80
C VAL A 154 7.32 -15.38 -17.02
N GLY A 155 7.94 -15.66 -18.16
CA GLY A 155 8.53 -16.97 -18.42
C GLY A 155 9.69 -17.27 -17.49
N CYS A 156 10.03 -18.55 -17.34
CA CYS A 156 11.28 -18.94 -16.70
C CYS A 156 12.03 -20.00 -17.50
N ASP A 157 13.34 -19.80 -17.58
CA ASP A 157 14.27 -20.62 -18.35
C ASP A 157 15.36 -21.18 -17.44
N ILE A 158 15.94 -22.29 -17.87
CA ILE A 158 17.19 -22.81 -17.31
C ILE A 158 18.30 -22.82 -18.36
N TYR A 159 19.53 -22.67 -17.89
CA TYR A 159 20.77 -22.60 -18.67
C TYR A 159 21.68 -23.73 -18.20
N PRO A 160 21.56 -24.94 -18.77
CA PRO A 160 22.22 -26.15 -18.25
C PRO A 160 23.75 -26.07 -18.20
N GLU A 161 24.34 -25.19 -19.00
CA GLU A 161 25.78 -25.02 -19.17
C GLU A 161 26.19 -23.58 -18.82
N PRO A 162 27.39 -23.35 -18.23
CA PRO A 162 27.81 -22.04 -17.75
C PRO A 162 28.09 -21.03 -18.87
N ASP A 163 28.62 -21.49 -20.00
CA ASP A 163 29.13 -20.64 -21.09
C ASP A 163 28.45 -20.93 -22.44
N SER A 164 27.23 -21.44 -22.39
CA SER A 164 26.43 -21.77 -23.57
C SER A 164 25.23 -20.83 -23.69
N PRO A 165 24.88 -20.37 -24.91
CA PRO A 165 23.64 -19.64 -25.12
C PRO A 165 22.40 -20.55 -25.05
N ARG A 166 22.58 -21.87 -25.00
CA ARG A 166 21.48 -22.84 -24.96
C ARG A 166 20.66 -22.68 -23.68
N ARG A 167 19.37 -22.41 -23.87
CA ARG A 167 18.37 -22.37 -22.79
C ARG A 167 17.29 -23.42 -23.00
N THR A 168 16.69 -23.86 -21.90
CA THR A 168 15.49 -24.70 -21.90
C THR A 168 14.39 -23.94 -21.19
N VAL A 169 13.27 -23.73 -21.89
CA VAL A 169 12.09 -23.09 -21.31
C VAL A 169 11.45 -24.03 -20.30
N LEU A 170 11.39 -23.60 -19.03
CA LEU A 170 10.73 -24.35 -17.95
C LEU A 170 9.24 -24.00 -17.88
N ARG A 171 8.92 -22.71 -18.01
CA ARG A 171 7.56 -22.20 -18.20
C ARG A 171 7.58 -21.09 -19.25
N PRO A 172 6.66 -21.11 -20.23
CA PRO A 172 6.54 -20.00 -21.18
C PRO A 172 6.11 -18.72 -20.46
N GLU A 173 6.35 -17.60 -21.12
CA GLU A 173 5.81 -16.31 -20.70
C GLU A 173 4.30 -16.28 -20.93
N GLY A 174 3.56 -15.78 -19.93
CA GLY A 174 2.13 -15.55 -20.02
C GLY A 174 1.77 -14.38 -20.94
N ALA A 175 0.48 -14.25 -21.28
CA ALA A 175 -0.01 -13.11 -22.06
C ALA A 175 0.12 -11.77 -21.33
N GLY A 176 0.15 -11.81 -19.99
CA GLY A 176 0.10 -10.64 -19.13
C GLY A 176 -1.24 -9.92 -19.20
N LEU A 177 -1.36 -8.83 -18.44
CA LEU A 177 -2.59 -8.04 -18.38
C LEU A 177 -2.39 -6.70 -19.08
N PRO A 178 -3.03 -6.46 -20.24
CA PRO A 178 -2.95 -5.17 -20.90
C PRO A 178 -3.57 -4.10 -20.01
N ASP A 179 -3.16 -2.85 -20.24
CA ASP A 179 -3.73 -1.69 -19.58
C ASP A 179 -3.82 -1.78 -18.04
N THR A 180 -2.82 -2.37 -17.40
CA THR A 180 -2.83 -2.62 -15.96
C THR A 180 -1.58 -2.02 -15.30
N ASP A 181 -1.78 -1.22 -14.26
CA ASP A 181 -0.70 -0.64 -13.46
C ASP A 181 -0.62 -1.27 -12.06
N PHE A 182 -1.72 -1.91 -11.62
CA PHE A 182 -1.82 -2.70 -10.39
C PHE A 182 -2.85 -3.83 -10.57
N LEU A 183 -2.48 -5.04 -10.17
CA LEU A 183 -3.35 -6.22 -10.21
C LEU A 183 -3.84 -6.58 -8.80
N LEU A 184 -5.14 -6.52 -8.60
CA LEU A 184 -5.80 -6.83 -7.35
C LEU A 184 -6.47 -8.20 -7.41
N TYR A 185 -5.94 -9.17 -6.68
CA TYR A 185 -6.57 -10.47 -6.49
C TYR A 185 -7.58 -10.40 -5.35
N LEU A 186 -8.79 -10.88 -5.59
CA LEU A 186 -9.88 -10.91 -4.61
C LEU A 186 -10.13 -12.35 -4.19
N HIS A 187 -10.01 -12.63 -2.90
CA HIS A 187 -10.31 -13.94 -2.32
C HIS A 187 -11.48 -13.83 -1.36
N THR A 188 -12.54 -14.62 -1.57
CA THR A 188 -13.75 -14.57 -0.74
C THR A 188 -13.98 -15.93 -0.12
N GLN A 189 -13.17 -16.24 0.89
CA GLN A 189 -13.24 -17.49 1.61
C GLN A 189 -12.93 -17.26 3.08
N SER A 190 -13.58 -18.05 3.93
CA SER A 190 -13.17 -18.18 5.32
C SER A 190 -11.82 -18.91 5.35
N THR A 191 -10.73 -18.15 5.40
CA THR A 191 -9.36 -18.67 5.63
C THR A 191 -9.19 -19.07 7.09
N ASP A 192 -8.08 -19.73 7.44
CA ASP A 192 -7.76 -20.02 8.86
C ASP A 192 -7.73 -18.74 9.70
N LYS A 193 -7.22 -17.64 9.13
CA LYS A 193 -7.23 -16.32 9.77
C LYS A 193 -8.64 -15.81 10.00
N CYS A 194 -9.51 -15.89 9.00
CA CYS A 194 -10.91 -15.49 9.15
C CYS A 194 -11.65 -16.30 10.22
N ARG A 195 -11.26 -17.57 10.45
CA ARG A 195 -11.82 -18.41 11.53
C ARG A 195 -11.24 -18.07 12.90
N ALA A 196 -9.95 -17.81 12.97
CA ALA A 196 -9.26 -17.50 14.22
C ALA A 196 -9.59 -16.10 14.75
N GLU A 197 -9.85 -15.14 13.86
CA GLU A 197 -10.09 -13.75 14.20
C GLU A 197 -11.48 -13.30 13.70
N PRO A 198 -12.57 -13.59 14.43
CA PRO A 198 -13.94 -13.39 13.95
C PRO A 198 -14.34 -11.93 13.73
N ASP A 199 -13.59 -10.99 14.30
CA ASP A 199 -13.77 -9.54 14.17
C ASP A 199 -13.12 -8.97 12.89
N VAL A 200 -12.33 -9.77 12.18
CA VAL A 200 -11.63 -9.38 10.95
C VAL A 200 -12.56 -9.56 9.76
N PHE A 201 -12.93 -8.44 9.14
CA PHE A 201 -13.82 -8.44 7.97
C PHE A 201 -13.07 -8.67 6.68
N ALA A 202 -11.87 -8.13 6.57
CA ALA A 202 -10.97 -8.31 5.45
C ALA A 202 -9.53 -8.11 5.91
N TYR A 203 -8.60 -8.52 5.06
CA TYR A 203 -7.19 -8.17 5.19
C TYR A 203 -6.52 -8.21 3.82
N ALA A 204 -5.45 -7.45 3.67
CA ALA A 204 -4.69 -7.42 2.43
C ALA A 204 -3.18 -7.46 2.62
N VAL A 205 -2.51 -7.87 1.55
CA VAL A 205 -1.06 -7.75 1.41
C VAL A 205 -0.72 -7.30 0.00
N HIS A 206 0.42 -6.63 -0.13
CA HIS A 206 1.08 -6.51 -1.42
C HIS A 206 1.76 -7.86 -1.76
N CYS A 207 1.79 -8.21 -3.04
CA CYS A 207 2.40 -9.45 -3.51
C CYS A 207 3.76 -9.22 -4.14
N GLN A 208 3.86 -8.18 -4.99
CA GLN A 208 5.08 -7.84 -5.71
C GLN A 208 5.16 -6.35 -5.94
N THR A 209 6.39 -5.87 -6.09
CA THR A 209 6.72 -4.49 -6.41
C THR A 209 7.46 -4.42 -7.74
N ASP A 210 7.41 -3.27 -8.40
CA ASP A 210 8.26 -2.98 -9.57
C ASP A 210 9.71 -2.67 -9.16
N THR A 211 10.56 -2.38 -10.14
CA THR A 211 11.98 -2.05 -9.92
C THR A 211 12.20 -0.78 -9.10
N HIS A 212 11.17 0.05 -8.92
CA HIS A 212 11.20 1.24 -8.08
C HIS A 212 10.54 0.99 -6.72
N GLY A 213 10.18 -0.26 -6.40
CA GLY A 213 9.56 -0.64 -5.13
C GLY A 213 8.08 -0.33 -5.03
N ARG A 214 7.43 0.18 -6.10
CA ARG A 214 5.98 0.44 -6.08
C ARG A 214 5.22 -0.88 -6.17
N PRO A 215 4.22 -1.14 -5.32
CA PRO A 215 3.35 -2.31 -5.45
C PRO A 215 2.69 -2.38 -6.83
N VAL A 216 2.75 -3.56 -7.46
CA VAL A 216 2.12 -3.85 -8.76
C VAL A 216 1.11 -4.97 -8.68
N ALA A 217 1.09 -5.72 -7.58
CA ALA A 217 0.05 -6.69 -7.29
C ALA A 217 -0.22 -6.77 -5.80
N GLY A 218 -1.45 -7.12 -5.44
CA GLY A 218 -1.87 -7.38 -4.07
C GLY A 218 -3.05 -8.34 -4.00
N VAL A 219 -3.29 -8.88 -2.81
CA VAL A 219 -4.44 -9.72 -2.51
C VAL A 219 -5.28 -9.03 -1.44
N VAL A 220 -6.58 -9.01 -1.63
CA VAL A 220 -7.58 -8.68 -0.61
C VAL A 220 -8.39 -9.93 -0.33
N VAL A 221 -8.37 -10.38 0.92
CA VAL A 221 -9.22 -11.46 1.41
C VAL A 221 -10.40 -10.86 2.13
N ILE A 222 -11.62 -11.24 1.75
CA ILE A 222 -12.86 -10.82 2.40
C ILE A 222 -13.41 -12.01 3.17
N CYS A 223 -13.39 -11.91 4.50
CA CYS A 223 -13.75 -12.99 5.41
C CYS A 223 -15.25 -13.21 5.53
N ARG A 224 -16.06 -12.13 5.50
CA ARG A 224 -17.51 -12.20 5.75
C ARG A 224 -18.30 -11.28 4.82
N LEU A 225 -19.25 -11.86 4.11
CA LEU A 225 -20.27 -11.17 3.31
C LEU A 225 -21.66 -11.71 3.70
N THR A 226 -22.12 -11.50 4.93
CA THR A 226 -23.42 -12.06 5.35
C THR A 226 -24.59 -11.19 4.89
N GLU A 227 -25.57 -11.80 4.20
CA GLU A 227 -26.70 -11.12 3.55
C GLU A 227 -27.56 -10.25 4.47
N SER A 228 -27.81 -10.67 5.71
CA SER A 228 -28.72 -9.96 6.64
C SER A 228 -28.14 -8.65 7.18
N THR A 229 -26.84 -8.42 7.00
CA THR A 229 -26.10 -7.25 7.50
C THR A 229 -25.32 -6.53 6.40
N TYR A 230 -25.59 -6.84 5.12
CA TYR A 230 -24.85 -6.25 4.02
C TYR A 230 -25.11 -4.75 3.94
N ASN A 231 -24.03 -3.98 4.07
CA ASN A 231 -24.00 -2.56 3.79
C ASN A 231 -23.01 -2.33 2.66
N HIS A 232 -23.52 -1.84 1.52
CA HIS A 232 -22.72 -1.59 0.32
C HIS A 232 -21.62 -0.58 0.59
N GLN A 233 -21.94 0.55 1.23
CA GLN A 233 -20.99 1.61 1.53
C GLN A 233 -19.89 1.14 2.48
N ALA A 234 -20.25 0.35 3.50
CA ALA A 234 -19.29 -0.24 4.41
C ALA A 234 -18.33 -1.19 3.67
N THR A 235 -18.87 -2.02 2.77
CA THR A 235 -18.06 -2.95 1.95
C THR A 235 -17.13 -2.18 1.01
N VAL A 236 -17.61 -1.13 0.35
CA VAL A 236 -16.79 -0.24 -0.49
C VAL A 236 -15.64 0.35 0.33
N GLN A 237 -15.92 0.86 1.53
CA GLN A 237 -14.90 1.43 2.42
C GLN A 237 -13.89 0.39 2.90
N THR A 238 -14.33 -0.81 3.28
CA THR A 238 -13.43 -1.92 3.61
C THR A 238 -12.52 -2.27 2.44
N VAL A 239 -13.05 -2.39 1.21
CA VAL A 239 -12.19 -2.68 0.05
C VAL A 239 -11.20 -1.55 -0.23
N ILE A 240 -11.59 -0.28 -0.05
CA ILE A 240 -10.67 0.87 -0.18
C ILE A 240 -9.57 0.82 0.88
N HIS A 241 -9.91 0.54 2.14
CA HIS A 241 -8.96 0.39 3.25
C HIS A 241 -7.90 -0.67 2.92
N GLU A 242 -8.35 -1.87 2.55
CA GLU A 242 -7.46 -2.98 2.21
C GLU A 242 -6.64 -2.71 0.94
N LEU A 243 -7.22 -2.03 -0.04
CA LEU A 243 -6.52 -1.62 -1.24
C LEU A 243 -5.42 -0.58 -0.92
N PHE A 244 -5.63 0.33 0.03
CA PHE A 244 -4.59 1.26 0.48
C PHE A 244 -3.44 0.57 1.22
N HIS A 245 -3.71 -0.50 1.99
CA HIS A 245 -2.64 -1.36 2.50
C HIS A 245 -1.82 -1.99 1.37
N ALA A 246 -2.49 -2.61 0.40
CA ALA A 246 -1.85 -3.27 -0.73
C ALA A 246 -1.08 -2.30 -1.65
N LEU A 247 -1.50 -1.03 -1.69
CA LEU A 247 -0.86 0.03 -2.48
C LEU A 247 0.29 0.74 -1.77
N GLY A 248 0.46 0.61 -0.46
CA GLY A 248 1.65 1.15 0.20
C GLY A 248 1.52 1.59 1.64
N PHE A 249 0.31 1.74 2.18
CA PHE A 249 0.13 2.09 3.58
C PHE A 249 0.26 0.84 4.47
N SER A 250 1.47 0.29 4.53
CA SER A 250 1.76 -0.90 5.32
C SER A 250 3.13 -0.77 5.97
N LYS A 251 3.25 -1.24 7.21
CA LYS A 251 4.52 -1.36 7.94
C LYS A 251 5.59 -2.12 7.16
N ASP A 252 5.19 -3.06 6.29
CA ASP A 252 6.11 -3.84 5.46
C ASP A 252 6.69 -3.01 4.31
N LEU A 253 6.10 -1.84 4.02
CA LEU A 253 6.46 -0.96 2.91
C LEU A 253 6.93 0.42 3.35
N PHE A 254 6.71 0.84 4.61
CA PHE A 254 7.15 2.18 5.07
C PHE A 254 8.64 2.46 4.83
N HIS A 255 9.49 1.44 4.96
CA HIS A 255 10.93 1.57 4.76
C HIS A 255 11.34 1.67 3.27
N THR A 256 10.45 1.33 2.34
CA THR A 256 10.71 1.36 0.88
C THR A 256 10.22 2.64 0.21
N TRP A 257 9.56 3.53 0.96
CA TRP A 257 9.08 4.81 0.45
C TRP A 257 10.23 5.68 -0.07
N ARG A 258 9.93 6.44 -1.12
CA ARG A 258 10.90 7.24 -1.86
C ARG A 258 10.64 8.72 -1.71
N ASP A 259 11.71 9.49 -1.70
CA ASP A 259 11.66 10.94 -1.77
C ASP A 259 11.86 11.41 -3.21
N CYS A 260 10.78 11.96 -3.77
CA CYS A 260 10.74 12.53 -5.10
C CYS A 260 10.77 14.06 -5.09
N SER A 261 11.06 14.71 -3.95
CA SER A 261 11.07 16.19 -3.83
C SER A 261 12.00 16.90 -4.82
N SER A 262 13.09 16.24 -5.22
CA SER A 262 14.06 16.72 -6.21
C SER A 262 13.81 16.23 -7.63
N SER A 263 12.79 15.39 -7.85
CA SER A 263 12.44 14.80 -9.15
C SER A 263 11.15 15.40 -9.69
N SER A 264 11.14 15.78 -10.96
CA SER A 264 9.90 16.14 -11.67
C SER A 264 9.03 14.92 -12.03
N GLN A 265 9.48 13.71 -11.69
CA GLN A 265 8.79 12.45 -11.98
C GLN A 265 8.65 11.58 -10.73
N VAL A 266 7.46 11.06 -10.52
CA VAL A 266 7.14 10.09 -9.47
C VAL A 266 7.74 8.71 -9.81
N GLY A 267 8.27 7.98 -8.82
CA GLY A 267 8.87 6.66 -8.97
C GLY A 267 10.30 6.66 -9.51
N ALA A 268 10.47 7.02 -10.79
CA ALA A 268 11.76 7.00 -11.49
C ALA A 268 12.67 8.15 -11.01
N GLY A 269 13.90 7.83 -10.62
CA GLY A 269 14.90 8.84 -10.20
C GLY A 269 14.74 9.39 -8.78
N CYS A 270 13.72 8.97 -8.03
CA CYS A 270 13.59 9.33 -6.61
C CYS A 270 14.70 8.68 -5.78
N SER A 271 15.04 9.26 -4.63
CA SER A 271 15.97 8.67 -3.67
C SER A 271 15.21 7.87 -2.60
N PRO A 272 15.81 6.89 -1.93
CA PRO A 272 15.20 6.32 -0.72
C PRO A 272 14.94 7.42 0.31
N ARG A 273 13.75 7.45 0.93
CA ARG A 273 13.39 8.49 1.91
C ARG A 273 14.14 8.35 3.25
N GLY A 274 14.73 7.19 3.52
CA GLY A 274 15.40 6.91 4.78
C GLY A 274 14.40 6.55 5.89
N LYS A 275 14.56 7.15 7.07
CA LYS A 275 13.77 6.78 8.26
C LYS A 275 12.39 7.44 8.25
N VAL A 276 11.43 6.79 7.62
CA VAL A 276 10.01 7.23 7.55
C VAL A 276 9.31 7.19 8.90
N ILE A 277 9.64 6.19 9.72
CA ILE A 277 8.97 5.93 11.00
C ILE A 277 9.95 6.00 12.17
N HIS A 278 9.50 6.62 13.26
CA HIS A 278 10.19 6.57 14.55
C HIS A 278 9.25 6.94 15.69
N SER A 279 9.65 6.61 16.92
CA SER A 279 8.92 6.99 18.12
C SER A 279 9.16 8.46 18.46
N ASP A 280 8.12 9.15 18.94
CA ASP A 280 8.28 10.44 19.63
C ASP A 280 8.83 10.27 21.06
N GLY A 281 8.93 11.37 21.81
CA GLY A 281 9.41 11.38 23.20
C GLY A 281 8.56 10.58 24.19
N SER A 282 7.32 10.23 23.82
CA SER A 282 6.42 9.38 24.63
C SER A 282 6.51 7.88 24.26
N GLY A 283 7.29 7.54 23.22
CA GLY A 283 7.37 6.19 22.68
C GLY A 283 6.32 5.88 21.60
N GLN A 284 5.48 6.85 21.23
CA GLN A 284 4.46 6.67 20.20
C GLN A 284 5.10 6.63 18.80
N MET A 285 4.93 5.53 18.08
CA MET A 285 5.39 5.41 16.70
C MET A 285 4.60 6.34 15.78
N ARG A 286 5.31 7.07 14.92
CA ARG A 286 4.76 8.07 14.00
C ARG A 286 5.42 7.98 12.63
N ILE A 287 4.67 8.40 11.60
CA ILE A 287 5.17 8.65 10.24
C ILE A 287 5.60 10.11 10.14
N TYR A 288 6.89 10.34 9.88
CA TYR A 288 7.48 11.67 9.76
C TYR A 288 7.84 11.94 8.31
N THR A 289 6.84 12.36 7.54
CA THR A 289 7.03 12.76 6.15
C THR A 289 6.39 14.12 5.87
N PRO A 290 6.93 14.93 4.95
CA PRO A 290 6.55 16.33 4.83
C PRO A 290 5.06 16.57 4.56
N SER A 291 4.45 15.77 3.69
CA SER A 291 3.02 15.92 3.36
C SER A 291 2.14 15.46 4.51
N VAL A 292 2.51 14.38 5.20
CA VAL A 292 1.78 13.88 6.39
C VAL A 292 1.81 14.92 7.51
N ILE A 293 2.99 15.48 7.82
CA ILE A 293 3.14 16.53 8.84
C ILE A 293 2.28 17.74 8.46
N SER A 294 2.39 18.23 7.22
CA SER A 294 1.58 19.36 6.74
C SER A 294 0.08 19.10 6.79
N ALA A 295 -0.37 17.90 6.43
CA ALA A 295 -1.79 17.53 6.44
C ALA A 295 -2.32 17.48 7.88
N LEU A 296 -1.56 16.91 8.81
CA LEU A 296 -1.98 16.80 10.20
C LEU A 296 -1.93 18.16 10.92
N GLN A 297 -0.91 18.98 10.66
CA GLN A 297 -0.84 20.37 11.13
C GLN A 297 -2.08 21.17 10.72
N ARG A 298 -2.48 21.06 9.44
CA ARG A 298 -3.70 21.70 8.94
C ARG A 298 -4.97 21.16 9.59
N HIS A 299 -5.03 19.84 9.82
CA HIS A 299 -6.21 19.21 10.42
C HIS A 299 -6.40 19.66 11.88
N LEU A 300 -5.32 19.66 12.67
CA LEU A 300 -5.31 19.98 14.10
C LEU A 300 -5.05 21.46 14.42
N ALA A 301 -4.91 22.32 13.40
CA ALA A 301 -4.46 23.72 13.54
C ALA A 301 -3.16 23.87 14.37
N SER A 302 -2.20 22.97 14.16
CA SER A 302 -0.91 22.96 14.85
C SER A 302 0.21 23.49 13.95
N THR A 303 1.26 24.05 14.57
CA THR A 303 2.49 24.50 13.90
C THR A 303 3.71 23.63 14.24
N ASP A 304 3.53 22.59 15.06
CA ASP A 304 4.61 21.71 15.50
C ASP A 304 5.24 20.95 14.30
N PRO A 305 6.51 21.20 13.95
CA PRO A 305 7.17 20.52 12.84
C PRO A 305 7.40 19.03 13.10
N GLU A 306 7.38 18.60 14.37
CA GLU A 306 7.58 17.21 14.79
C GLU A 306 6.24 16.50 15.09
N LEU A 307 5.13 17.02 14.55
CA LEU A 307 3.81 16.49 14.86
C LEU A 307 3.63 15.04 14.39
N GLY A 308 4.09 14.69 13.18
CA GLY A 308 4.06 13.33 12.60
C GLY A 308 2.69 12.62 12.59
N GLY A 309 2.43 11.70 11.66
CA GLY A 309 1.20 10.91 11.68
C GLY A 309 1.27 9.80 12.74
N PRO A 310 0.50 9.81 13.84
CA PRO A 310 0.58 8.77 14.88
C PRO A 310 0.00 7.45 14.40
N LEU A 311 0.74 6.36 14.60
CA LEU A 311 0.30 5.01 14.25
C LEU A 311 -0.38 4.34 15.44
N GLU A 312 -1.37 3.50 15.18
CA GLU A 312 -2.09 2.77 16.24
C GLU A 312 -1.10 2.00 17.14
N ASN A 313 -1.33 2.07 18.44
CA ASN A 313 -0.49 1.45 19.44
C ASN A 313 -1.25 0.43 20.32
N LEU A 314 -2.58 0.41 20.25
CA LEU A 314 -3.40 -0.56 20.95
C LEU A 314 -3.11 -1.96 20.40
N ASP A 315 -2.91 -2.92 21.31
CA ASP A 315 -2.62 -4.31 20.99
C ASP A 315 -1.33 -4.53 20.14
N VAL A 316 -0.49 -3.49 20.04
CA VAL A 316 0.82 -3.56 19.39
C VAL A 316 1.90 -3.82 20.43
N HIS A 317 2.62 -4.92 20.28
CA HIS A 317 3.74 -5.23 21.18
C HIS A 317 4.82 -4.12 21.11
N PRO A 318 5.47 -3.76 22.23
CA PRO A 318 6.54 -2.76 22.23
C PRO A 318 7.59 -3.03 21.15
N GLY A 319 7.94 -2.00 20.37
CA GLY A 319 8.90 -2.08 19.27
C GLY A 319 8.32 -2.58 17.94
N ARG A 320 7.03 -2.94 17.89
CA ARG A 320 6.31 -3.21 16.62
C ARG A 320 5.60 -1.97 16.12
N VAL A 321 5.33 -1.98 14.81
CA VAL A 321 4.74 -0.86 14.07
C VAL A 321 3.38 -1.31 13.56
N SER A 322 2.38 -0.44 13.67
CA SER A 322 1.06 -0.65 13.08
C SER A 322 1.02 -0.18 11.63
N SER A 323 0.12 -0.76 10.84
CA SER A 323 -0.24 -0.28 9.51
C SER A 323 -1.46 0.64 9.54
N HIS A 324 -1.88 1.13 10.71
CA HIS A 324 -3.07 1.96 10.88
C HIS A 324 -2.75 3.26 11.59
N TRP A 325 -3.60 4.26 11.39
CA TRP A 325 -3.56 5.49 12.18
C TRP A 325 -4.08 5.27 13.61
N GLU A 326 -3.52 6.02 14.56
CA GLU A 326 -3.97 6.06 15.95
C GLU A 326 -5.39 6.63 16.02
N SER A 327 -6.32 5.76 16.40
CA SER A 327 -7.76 6.04 16.35
C SER A 327 -8.17 7.19 17.27
N ARG A 328 -7.44 7.44 18.37
CA ARG A 328 -7.71 8.58 19.27
C ARG A 328 -7.47 9.93 18.59
N VAL A 329 -6.57 9.99 17.61
CA VAL A 329 -6.23 11.25 16.91
C VAL A 329 -6.98 11.34 15.58
N LEU A 330 -7.10 10.23 14.84
CA LEU A 330 -7.64 10.21 13.47
C LEU A 330 -8.91 9.36 13.35
N ARG A 331 -9.81 9.47 14.34
CA ARG A 331 -11.09 8.78 14.37
C ARG A 331 -11.90 9.08 13.10
N GLY A 332 -12.46 8.03 12.48
CA GLY A 332 -13.21 8.15 11.23
C GLY A 332 -12.32 8.21 9.98
N SER A 333 -10.99 8.11 10.12
CA SER A 333 -10.11 7.89 8.96
C SER A 333 -10.39 6.52 8.33
N ILE A 334 -10.33 6.48 7.00
CA ILE A 334 -10.36 5.23 6.24
C ILE A 334 -9.21 4.28 6.60
N MET A 335 -8.11 4.76 7.19
CA MET A 335 -6.97 3.93 7.64
C MET A 335 -6.85 3.82 9.16
N ALA A 336 -7.92 4.11 9.92
CA ALA A 336 -7.99 3.74 11.33
C ALA A 336 -8.03 2.22 11.47
N ALA A 337 -7.50 1.69 12.58
CA ALA A 337 -7.49 0.24 12.84
C ALA A 337 -8.91 -0.32 13.02
N VAL A 338 -9.86 0.56 13.36
CA VAL A 338 -11.26 0.22 13.45
C VAL A 338 -12.09 1.14 12.57
N LEU A 339 -12.78 0.58 11.57
CA LEU A 339 -13.76 1.36 10.81
C LEU A 339 -15.05 1.50 11.63
N GLU A 340 -15.54 2.73 11.71
CA GLU A 340 -16.80 3.04 12.36
C GLU A 340 -17.98 2.91 11.39
N ASP A 341 -19.10 3.56 11.72
CA ASP A 341 -20.24 3.63 10.83
C ASP A 341 -19.85 4.20 9.46
N SER A 342 -20.39 3.60 8.40
CA SER A 342 -20.04 3.96 7.02
C SER A 342 -20.32 5.43 6.65
N THR A 343 -21.18 6.12 7.41
CA THR A 343 -21.46 7.55 7.22
C THR A 343 -20.38 8.47 7.80
N THR A 344 -19.58 8.00 8.77
CA THR A 344 -18.53 8.80 9.43
C THR A 344 -17.14 8.53 8.86
N VAL A 345 -16.91 7.38 8.24
CA VAL A 345 -15.62 7.04 7.61
C VAL A 345 -15.32 7.98 6.43
N ARG A 346 -14.08 8.48 6.36
CA ARG A 346 -13.61 9.47 5.39
C ARG A 346 -12.27 9.06 4.77
N ILE A 347 -12.16 9.21 3.45
CA ILE A 347 -10.86 9.17 2.76
C ILE A 347 -10.16 10.50 3.03
N ASP A 348 -9.43 10.56 4.13
CA ASP A 348 -8.94 11.80 4.70
C ASP A 348 -7.65 12.33 4.05
N PRO A 349 -7.36 13.63 4.19
CA PRO A 349 -6.14 14.23 3.63
C PRO A 349 -4.83 13.67 4.18
N ILE A 350 -4.81 13.13 5.41
CA ILE A 350 -3.59 12.61 6.05
C ILE A 350 -3.21 11.26 5.42
N THR A 351 -4.19 10.38 5.23
CA THR A 351 -4.03 9.12 4.48
C THR A 351 -3.56 9.37 3.04
N LEU A 352 -4.19 10.31 2.35
CA LEU A 352 -3.80 10.67 0.97
C LEU A 352 -2.40 11.29 0.90
N ALA A 353 -2.02 12.08 1.91
CA ALA A 353 -0.66 12.61 2.03
C ALA A 353 0.38 11.50 2.26
N ALA A 354 0.05 10.47 3.05
CA ALA A 354 0.92 9.30 3.20
C ALA A 354 1.14 8.56 1.88
N LEU A 355 0.06 8.34 1.10
CA LEU A 355 0.16 7.75 -0.24
C LEU A 355 0.99 8.63 -1.20
N GLN A 356 0.88 9.96 -1.11
CA GLN A 356 1.73 10.89 -1.87
C GLN A 356 3.21 10.77 -1.47
N ASP A 357 3.49 10.63 -0.18
CA ASP A 357 4.85 10.57 0.37
C ASP A 357 5.56 9.22 0.16
N THR A 358 4.83 8.18 -0.30
CA THR A 358 5.43 6.94 -0.83
C THR A 358 6.39 7.21 -1.98
N GLY A 359 6.18 8.30 -2.73
CA GLY A 359 6.93 8.60 -3.95
C GLY A 359 6.50 7.75 -5.15
N TRP A 360 5.42 6.98 -5.04
CA TRP A 360 4.90 6.12 -6.11
C TRP A 360 3.68 6.68 -6.82
N TYR A 361 2.94 7.57 -6.17
CA TYR A 361 1.69 8.13 -6.67
C TYR A 361 1.72 9.66 -6.69
N THR A 362 1.07 10.25 -7.69
CA THR A 362 0.54 11.61 -7.61
C THR A 362 -0.89 11.53 -7.11
N VAL A 363 -1.24 12.31 -6.08
CA VAL A 363 -2.53 12.19 -5.40
C VAL A 363 -3.43 13.40 -5.68
N ASN A 364 -4.70 13.13 -6.00
CA ASN A 364 -5.71 14.16 -6.18
C ASN A 364 -6.39 14.51 -4.85
N LEU A 365 -5.79 15.47 -4.12
CA LEU A 365 -6.30 15.94 -2.83
C LEU A 365 -7.65 16.67 -2.92
N SER A 366 -8.11 17.11 -4.10
CA SER A 366 -9.43 17.76 -4.24
C SER A 366 -10.61 16.83 -3.93
N ARG A 367 -10.37 15.52 -3.94
CA ARG A 367 -11.35 14.48 -3.60
C ARG A 367 -11.22 13.97 -2.16
N ALA A 368 -10.28 14.53 -1.39
CA ALA A 368 -10.14 14.21 0.02
C ALA A 368 -11.41 14.64 0.77
N GLN A 369 -11.77 13.88 1.79
CA GLN A 369 -12.92 14.15 2.63
C GLN A 369 -12.44 14.56 4.02
N SER A 370 -12.84 15.74 4.48
CA SER A 370 -12.45 16.21 5.82
C SER A 370 -12.95 15.26 6.91
N LEU A 371 -12.06 14.96 7.86
CA LEU A 371 -12.46 14.32 9.11
C LEU A 371 -13.32 15.29 9.92
N VAL A 372 -14.37 14.74 10.54
CA VAL A 372 -15.23 15.49 11.46
C VAL A 372 -14.50 15.67 12.80
N TRP A 373 -13.98 14.56 13.31
CA TRP A 373 -13.22 14.48 14.55
C TRP A 373 -11.92 15.29 14.47
N GLY A 374 -11.64 16.08 15.51
CA GLY A 374 -10.37 16.81 15.64
C GLY A 374 -10.23 17.98 14.66
N GLY A 375 -11.26 18.29 13.89
CA GLY A 375 -11.26 19.39 12.93
C GLY A 375 -11.36 20.77 13.59
N VAL A 376 -10.87 21.80 12.88
CA VAL A 376 -10.87 23.21 13.34
C VAL A 376 -12.24 23.73 13.80
N SER A 377 -13.35 23.23 13.24
CA SER A 377 -14.71 23.63 13.63
C SER A 377 -15.14 23.05 14.98
N GLU A 378 -14.62 21.88 15.38
CA GLU A 378 -14.81 21.34 16.72
C GLU A 378 -13.97 22.15 17.73
N CYS A 379 -12.71 22.46 17.39
CA CYS A 379 -11.84 23.28 18.24
C CYS A 379 -12.39 24.71 18.45
N SER A 380 -12.90 25.36 17.40
CA SER A 380 -13.36 26.75 17.48
C SER A 380 -14.62 26.93 18.32
N ARG A 381 -15.51 25.91 18.39
CA ARG A 381 -16.75 25.98 19.17
C ARG A 381 -16.51 26.06 20.68
N GLN A 382 -15.37 25.57 21.17
CA GLN A 382 -15.04 25.58 22.60
C GLN A 382 -14.27 26.83 23.03
N THR A 383 -13.59 27.52 22.11
CA THR A 383 -12.86 28.77 22.42
C THR A 383 -13.75 29.99 22.70
N ALA A 384 -15.07 29.90 22.48
CA ALA A 384 -15.99 31.03 22.61
C ALA A 384 -16.74 31.12 23.95
N GLY A 385 -16.32 30.36 24.98
CA GLY A 385 -17.16 30.15 26.18
C GLY A 385 -16.55 30.43 27.56
N ASP A 386 -15.29 30.08 27.83
CA ASP A 386 -14.89 29.90 29.24
C ASP A 386 -13.47 30.40 29.55
N ASP A 387 -13.42 31.45 30.39
CA ASP A 387 -12.26 31.92 31.13
C ASP A 387 -12.28 31.25 32.51
N TRP A 388 -11.42 30.26 32.75
CA TRP A 388 -11.21 29.72 34.09
C TRP A 388 -9.74 29.39 34.35
N SER A 389 -9.11 30.27 35.11
CA SER A 389 -7.98 29.96 35.96
C SER A 389 -8.39 28.96 37.06
N GLY A 390 -7.82 27.76 37.07
CA GLY A 390 -7.87 26.86 38.23
C GLY A 390 -8.24 25.40 37.91
N GLU A 391 -7.43 24.47 38.41
CA GLU A 391 -7.64 23.02 38.37
C GLU A 391 -9.02 22.60 38.93
N ILE A 392 -9.87 21.96 38.13
CA ILE A 392 -10.79 20.90 38.58
C ILE A 392 -10.93 19.84 37.47
N LEU A 393 -10.54 18.61 37.82
CA LEU A 393 -10.64 17.38 37.04
C LEU A 393 -12.10 16.90 36.94
N GLY A 394 -12.56 16.62 35.71
CA GLY A 394 -13.76 15.86 35.39
C GLY A 394 -13.45 14.78 34.34
N LEU A 395 -14.05 13.61 34.48
CA LEU A 395 -13.65 12.33 33.84
C LEU A 395 -13.86 12.21 32.31
N ASP A 396 -14.28 13.25 31.59
CA ASP A 396 -14.65 13.17 30.16
C ASP A 396 -14.00 14.23 29.25
N SER A 397 -12.87 14.83 29.66
CA SER A 397 -12.12 15.75 28.78
C SER A 397 -10.63 15.76 29.13
N ARG A 398 -9.78 15.28 28.23
CA ARG A 398 -8.32 15.41 28.37
C ARG A 398 -7.73 16.13 27.16
N CYS A 399 -7.35 17.39 27.34
CA CYS A 399 -6.47 18.09 26.40
C CYS A 399 -5.09 17.41 26.39
N PHE A 400 -4.55 17.10 25.22
CA PHE A 400 -3.15 16.70 25.11
C PHE A 400 -2.26 17.95 25.12
N PHE A 401 -1.38 18.03 26.12
CA PHE A 401 -0.29 18.99 26.14
C PHE A 401 0.91 18.39 25.41
N SER A 402 1.31 18.94 24.26
CA SER A 402 2.70 18.87 23.82
C SER A 402 3.42 20.08 24.40
N ASN A 403 4.53 19.87 25.11
CA ASN A 403 5.34 20.97 25.63
C ASN A 403 5.75 21.90 24.48
N LEU A 404 5.42 23.19 24.64
CA LEU A 404 5.70 24.36 23.78
C LEU A 404 4.51 24.87 22.94
N THR A 405 3.74 25.75 23.59
CA THR A 405 3.09 26.98 23.06
C THR A 405 1.81 26.98 22.22
N THR A 406 1.11 25.87 21.98
CA THR A 406 -0.27 25.94 21.43
C THR A 406 -1.18 24.83 21.96
N GLN A 407 -2.36 25.21 22.50
CA GLN A 407 -3.43 24.29 22.92
C GLN A 407 -4.04 23.62 21.70
N VAL A 408 -4.01 22.29 21.64
CA VAL A 408 -4.73 21.49 20.65
C VAL A 408 -5.78 20.67 21.40
N CYS A 409 -7.06 21.01 21.20
CA CYS A 409 -8.17 20.25 21.77
C CYS A 409 -8.39 18.98 20.93
N VAL A 410 -8.01 17.83 21.47
CA VAL A 410 -8.47 16.52 21.00
C VAL A 410 -9.39 16.00 22.10
N HIS A 411 -10.70 15.91 21.83
CA HIS A 411 -11.62 15.22 22.74
C HIS A 411 -11.21 13.74 22.81
N VAL A 412 -11.37 13.08 23.95
CA VAL A 412 -11.22 11.62 24.08
C VAL A 412 -12.60 11.02 24.27
#